data_AF-A0AAD9IRD5-F1
#
_entry.id   AF-A0AAD9IRD5-F1
#
_cell.length_a   1.000
_cell.length_b   1.000
_cell.length_c   1.000
_cell.angle_alpha   90.00
_cell.angle_beta   90.00
_cell.angle_gamma   90.00
#
_symmetry.space_group_name_H-M   'P 1'
#
loop_
_entity.id
_entity.type
_entity.pdbx_description
1 polymer ?
#
loop_
_entity_poly.entity_id
_entity_poly.type
_entity_poly.pdbx_seq_one_letter_code
_entity_poly.pdbx_strand_id
1 'polypeptide(L)'
;IIAVLARFSQDPEVRIRRDKAEITFHISGPLTHIKVENCVEETENCATEIVKVPQKTRTKRETVNIYRYDFMATVVLVDSKAKRLSFSFWLYDGDVLLVSHPTVVKINKSKWEF
;
A
#
# COMPACT_ATOMS: atom_id res chain seq x y z
N ILE A 1 -22.47 3.89 -17.15
CA ILE A 1 -21.00 3.66 -17.14
C ILE A 1 -20.69 3.06 -15.78
N ILE A 2 -20.28 1.79 -15.70
CA ILE A 2 -19.83 1.21 -14.42
C ILE A 2 -18.49 1.89 -14.12
N ALA A 3 -18.45 2.77 -13.12
CA ALA A 3 -17.20 3.31 -12.62
C ALA A 3 -16.39 2.12 -12.09
N VAL A 4 -15.30 1.78 -12.76
CA VAL A 4 -14.40 0.71 -12.30
C VAL A 4 -13.69 1.24 -11.06
N LEU A 5 -14.13 0.81 -9.87
CA LEU A 5 -13.48 1.17 -8.61
C LEU A 5 -12.04 0.63 -8.59
N ALA A 6 -11.11 1.40 -8.04
CA ALA A 6 -9.75 0.94 -7.86
C ALA A 6 -9.70 -0.25 -6.91
N ARG A 7 -8.86 -1.23 -7.20
CA ARG A 7 -8.65 -2.41 -6.36
C ARG A 7 -7.23 -2.92 -6.48
N PHE A 8 -6.75 -3.55 -5.41
CA PHE A 8 -5.56 -4.37 -5.47
C PHE A 8 -5.78 -5.53 -6.45
N SER A 9 -4.90 -5.63 -7.44
CA SER A 9 -4.83 -6.78 -8.36
C SER A 9 -4.10 -7.96 -7.72
N GLN A 10 -3.20 -7.67 -6.78
CA GLN A 10 -2.49 -8.60 -5.92
C GLN A 10 -2.30 -7.93 -4.55
N ASP A 11 -2.15 -8.73 -3.49
CA ASP A 11 -1.86 -8.20 -2.16
C ASP A 11 -0.55 -7.38 -2.19
N PRO A 12 -0.48 -6.23 -1.49
CA PRO A 12 0.76 -5.46 -1.40
C PRO A 12 1.89 -6.30 -0.81
N GLU A 13 3.04 -6.34 -1.49
CA GLU A 13 4.22 -7.00 -0.96
C GLU A 13 5.02 -6.02 -0.10
N VAL A 14 5.22 -6.35 1.18
CA VAL A 14 5.96 -5.50 2.12
C VAL A 14 7.31 -6.11 2.44
N ARG A 15 8.39 -5.36 2.18
CA ARG A 15 9.77 -5.72 2.52
C ARG A 15 10.35 -4.70 3.49
N ILE A 16 10.81 -5.17 4.63
CA ILE A 16 11.42 -4.30 5.64
C ILE A 16 12.91 -4.11 5.33
N ARG A 17 13.36 -2.86 5.28
CA ARG A 17 14.76 -2.49 5.16
C ARG A 17 15.14 -1.46 6.21
N ARG A 18 15.93 -1.89 7.21
CA ARG A 18 16.39 -1.05 8.33
C ARG A 18 15.21 -0.38 9.04
N ASP A 19 15.02 0.92 8.80
CA ASP A 19 14.03 1.81 9.38
C ASP A 19 12.83 2.09 8.47
N LYS A 20 12.74 1.43 7.31
CA LYS A 20 11.70 1.66 6.29
C LYS A 20 11.06 0.36 5.82
N ALA A 21 9.87 0.49 5.24
CA ALA A 21 9.22 -0.55 4.45
C ALA A 21 9.21 -0.15 2.97
N GLU A 22 9.73 -1.02 2.12
CA GLU A 22 9.48 -1.00 0.68
C GLU A 22 8.19 -1.78 0.40
N ILE A 23 7.23 -1.15 -0.26
CA ILE A 23 5.93 -1.73 -0.55
C ILE A 23 5.73 -1.74 -2.07
N THR A 24 5.51 -2.93 -2.63
CA THR A 24 5.15 -3.09 -4.04
C THR A 24 3.64 -3.13 -4.17
N PHE A 25 3.09 -2.28 -5.03
CA PHE A 25 1.66 -2.19 -5.31
C PHE A 25 1.36 -2.63 -6.74
N HIS A 26 0.33 -3.47 -6.86
CA HIS A 26 -0.27 -3.89 -8.14
C HIS A 26 -1.75 -3.53 -8.10
N ILE A 27 -2.15 -2.42 -8.73
CA ILE A 27 -3.51 -1.85 -8.60
C ILE A 27 -4.15 -1.72 -9.97
N SER A 28 -5.45 -2.04 -10.04
CA SER A 28 -6.29 -1.77 -11.22
C SER A 28 -7.35 -0.73 -10.90
N GLY A 29 -7.71 0.12 -11.86
CA GLY A 29 -8.67 1.21 -11.69
C GLY A 29 -8.01 2.54 -11.31
N PRO A 30 -8.67 3.68 -11.58
CA PRO A 30 -8.12 5.01 -11.32
C PRO A 30 -8.10 5.32 -9.82
N LEU A 31 -7.02 5.94 -9.34
CA LEU A 31 -6.87 6.46 -7.98
C LEU A 31 -5.81 7.56 -7.98
N THR A 32 -5.78 8.36 -6.91
CA THR A 32 -4.82 9.46 -6.72
C THR A 32 -3.73 9.11 -5.73
N HIS A 33 -4.09 8.46 -4.63
CA HIS A 33 -3.16 8.17 -3.56
C HIS A 33 -3.62 6.96 -2.73
N ILE A 34 -2.69 6.46 -1.93
CA ILE A 34 -2.87 5.37 -0.99
C ILE A 34 -2.49 5.89 0.38
N LYS A 35 -3.38 5.73 1.36
CA LYS A 35 -3.01 5.91 2.77
C LYS A 35 -2.44 4.58 3.26
N VAL A 36 -1.24 4.62 3.82
CA VAL A 36 -0.57 3.46 4.40
C VAL A 36 -0.44 3.70 5.89
N GLU A 37 -0.91 2.77 6.71
CA GLU A 37 -0.69 2.79 8.15
C GLU A 37 0.12 1.57 8.54
N ASN A 38 1.11 1.76 9.41
CA ASN A 38 1.81 0.67 10.05
C ASN A 38 1.73 0.79 11.56
N CYS A 39 1.45 -0.32 12.22
CA CYS A 39 1.29 -0.38 13.67
C CYS A 39 2.16 -1.48 14.25
N VAL A 40 2.66 -1.27 15.47
CA VAL A 40 3.23 -2.35 16.27
C VAL A 40 2.09 -3.20 16.81
N GLU A 41 2.11 -4.50 16.51
CA GLU A 41 1.07 -5.43 16.99
C GLU A 41 0.96 -5.37 18.53
N GLU A 42 -0.27 -5.51 19.04
CA GLU A 42 -0.58 -5.50 20.47
C GLU A 42 -0.31 -4.15 21.18
N THR A 43 -0.15 -3.08 20.41
CA THR A 43 0.00 -1.70 20.93
C THR A 43 -0.86 -0.72 20.15
N GLU A 44 -0.98 0.50 20.66
CA GLU A 44 -1.61 1.64 19.97
C GLU A 44 -0.62 2.45 19.12
N ASN A 45 0.64 2.01 19.01
CA ASN A 45 1.67 2.76 18.31
C ASN A 45 1.56 2.54 16.79
N CYS A 46 1.04 3.55 16.10
CA CYS A 46 0.85 3.56 14.65
C CYS A 46 1.44 4.81 13.99
N ALA A 47 1.94 4.67 12.76
CA ALA A 47 2.27 5.79 11.89
C ALA A 47 1.51 5.66 10.58
N THR A 48 1.11 6.81 10.04
CA THR A 48 0.41 6.88 8.76
C THR A 48 1.19 7.73 7.77
N GLU A 49 1.30 7.25 6.53
CA GLU A 49 1.91 7.97 5.42
C GLU A 49 0.99 7.98 4.18
N ILE A 50 1.06 9.06 3.39
CA ILE A 50 0.31 9.19 2.13
C ILE A 50 1.26 8.94 0.97
N VAL A 51 0.99 7.88 0.22
CA VAL A 51 1.72 7.51 -1.00
C VAL A 51 0.96 8.02 -2.22
N LYS A 52 1.52 9.00 -2.93
CA LYS A 52 0.94 9.48 -4.20
C LYS A 52 1.18 8.46 -5.31
N VAL A 53 0.16 8.18 -6.10
CA VAL A 53 0.30 7.24 -7.22
C VAL A 53 1.03 7.92 -8.38
N PRO A 54 2.15 7.34 -8.87
CA PRO A 54 2.90 7.93 -9.97
C PRO A 54 2.10 7.87 -11.27
N GLN A 55 1.85 9.02 -11.89
CA GLN A 55 1.07 9.09 -13.14
C GLN A 55 1.77 8.47 -14.36
N LYS A 56 3.10 8.25 -14.28
CA LYS A 56 3.91 7.72 -15.39
C LYS A 56 3.80 6.19 -15.57
N THR A 57 3.30 5.44 -14.58
CA THR A 57 3.12 3.98 -14.69
C THR A 57 1.76 3.57 -15.28
N ARG A 58 0.97 4.55 -15.76
CA ARG A 58 -0.34 4.36 -16.37
C ARG A 58 -0.22 3.64 -17.72
N THR A 59 -0.37 2.33 -17.73
CA THR A 59 -0.55 1.57 -18.98
C THR A 59 -2.03 1.61 -19.37
N LYS A 60 -2.39 2.51 -20.29
CA LYS A 60 -3.75 2.56 -20.86
C LYS A 60 -3.86 1.47 -21.93
N ARG A 61 -4.50 0.34 -21.65
CA ARG A 61 -4.90 -0.59 -22.72
C ARG A 61 -6.12 0.00 -23.42
N GLU A 62 -5.98 0.47 -24.66
CA GLU A 62 -7.00 1.26 -25.36
C GLU A 62 -8.31 0.52 -25.63
N THR A 63 -8.32 -0.82 -25.59
CA THR A 63 -9.53 -1.62 -25.83
C THR A 63 -10.46 -1.72 -24.63
N VAL A 64 -9.99 -1.43 -23.41
CA VAL A 64 -10.81 -1.45 -22.20
C VAL A 64 -10.17 -0.42 -21.25
N ASN A 65 -10.87 0.65 -20.85
CA ASN A 65 -10.39 1.72 -19.95
C ASN A 65 -9.95 1.20 -18.56
N ILE A 66 -8.92 0.36 -18.51
CA ILE A 66 -8.38 -0.30 -17.33
C ILE A 66 -7.06 0.41 -17.05
N TYR A 67 -7.08 1.24 -16.02
CA TYR A 67 -5.88 1.80 -15.43
C TYR A 67 -5.18 0.65 -14.69
N ARG A 68 -3.87 0.48 -14.90
CA ARG A 68 -3.04 -0.39 -14.08
C ARG A 68 -1.85 0.41 -13.57
N TYR A 69 -1.55 0.24 -12.29
CA TYR A 69 -0.44 0.87 -11.61
C TYR A 69 0.38 -0.23 -10.94
N ASP A 70 1.60 -0.40 -11.44
CA ASP A 70 2.62 -1.27 -10.87
C ASP A 70 3.77 -0.37 -10.43
N PHE A 71 3.96 -0.21 -9.12
CA PHE A 71 4.99 0.67 -8.59
C PHE A 71 5.41 0.28 -7.17
N MET A 72 6.58 0.75 -6.77
CA MET A 72 7.11 0.60 -5.42
C MET A 72 7.05 1.95 -4.70
N ALA A 73 6.71 1.92 -3.42
CA ALA A 73 6.81 3.06 -2.54
C ALA A 73 7.64 2.70 -1.30
N THR A 74 8.19 3.70 -0.64
CA THR A 74 8.89 3.52 0.63
C THR A 74 8.16 4.32 1.69
N VAL A 75 7.87 3.69 2.82
CA VAL A 75 7.27 4.36 3.99
C VAL A 75 8.15 4.18 5.22
N VAL A 76 8.10 5.14 6.14
CA VAL A 76 8.84 5.06 7.41
C VAL A 76 8.14 4.06 8.34
N LEU A 77 8.91 3.27 9.10
CA LEU A 77 8.35 2.41 10.14
C LEU A 77 7.99 3.22 11.37
N VAL A 78 6.81 2.97 11.94
CA VAL A 78 6.46 3.49 13.27
C VAL A 78 7.48 3.10 14.33
N ASP A 79 8.00 1.87 14.25
CA ASP A 79 9.09 1.38 15.10
C ASP A 79 9.99 0.41 14.31
N SER A 80 11.22 0.83 14.06
CA SER A 80 12.24 0.03 13.38
C SER A 80 12.75 -1.15 14.21
N LYS A 81 12.52 -1.16 15.53
CA LYS A 81 12.90 -2.25 16.45
C LYS A 81 11.76 -3.20 16.78
N ALA A 82 10.52 -2.85 16.46
CA ALA A 82 9.36 -3.73 16.69
C ALA A 82 9.53 -5.10 16.00
N LYS A 83 9.23 -6.18 16.74
CA LYS A 83 9.35 -7.56 16.23
C LYS A 83 8.23 -7.93 15.25
N ARG A 84 7.04 -7.40 15.46
CA ARG A 84 5.85 -7.62 14.64
C ARG A 84 5.21 -6.30 14.27
N LEU A 85 4.89 -6.16 12.99
CA LEU A 85 4.21 -5.00 12.44
C LEU A 85 3.00 -5.45 11.63
N SER A 86 1.90 -4.71 11.73
CA SER A 86 0.76 -4.80 10.83
C SER A 86 0.76 -3.60 9.88
N PHE A 87 0.40 -3.82 8.62
CA PHE A 87 0.21 -2.77 7.62
C PHE A 87 -1.23 -2.74 7.15
N SER A 88 -1.82 -1.56 7.03
CA SER A 88 -3.15 -1.33 6.49
C SER A 88 -3.06 -0.36 5.31
N PHE A 89 -3.87 -0.61 4.27
CA PHE A 89 -3.84 0.17 3.03
C PHE A 89 -5.24 0.62 2.62
N TRP A 90 -5.38 1.89 2.23
CA TRP A 90 -6.65 2.44 1.74
C TRP A 90 -6.44 3.21 0.44
N LEU A 91 -7.29 2.93 -0.56
CA LEU A 91 -7.20 3.54 -1.90
C LEU A 91 -8.13 4.75 -2.00
N TYR A 92 -7.62 5.89 -2.46
CA TYR A 92 -8.37 7.14 -2.57
C TYR A 92 -8.31 7.77 -3.96
N ASP A 93 -9.42 8.36 -4.40
CA ASP A 93 -9.50 9.28 -5.54
C ASP A 93 -9.96 10.66 -5.06
N GLY A 94 -9.04 11.62 -4.98
CA GLY A 94 -9.25 12.83 -4.20
C GLY A 94 -9.54 12.48 -2.74
N ASP A 95 -10.62 13.02 -2.19
CA ASP A 95 -11.06 12.74 -0.81
C ASP A 95 -11.98 11.51 -0.71
N VAL A 96 -12.29 10.87 -1.85
CA VAL A 96 -13.22 9.72 -1.89
C VAL A 96 -12.44 8.43 -1.65
N LEU A 97 -12.79 7.75 -0.55
CA LEU A 97 -12.33 6.39 -0.27
C LEU A 97 -12.97 5.41 -1.27
N LEU A 98 -12.16 4.82 -2.13
CA LEU A 98 -12.62 3.89 -3.17
C LEU A 98 -12.77 2.47 -2.63
N VAL A 99 -11.78 2.01 -1.87
CA VAL A 99 -11.75 0.67 -1.27
C VAL A 99 -11.11 0.74 0.11
N SER A 100 -11.83 0.24 1.10
CA SER A 100 -11.34 -0.11 2.43
C SER A 100 -11.30 -1.64 2.57
N HIS A 101 -10.39 -2.29 1.86
CA HIS A 101 -10.03 -3.65 2.20
C HIS A 101 -8.71 -3.55 2.95
N PRO A 102 -8.72 -3.58 4.30
CA PRO A 102 -7.49 -3.57 5.06
C PRO A 102 -6.80 -4.92 4.80
N THR A 103 -5.94 -4.96 3.78
CA THR A 103 -5.02 -6.08 3.63
C THR A 103 -3.99 -5.94 4.73
N VAL A 104 -4.23 -6.65 5.84
CA VAL A 104 -3.31 -6.67 6.99
C VAL A 104 -2.13 -7.58 6.66
N VAL A 105 -0.99 -6.98 6.31
CA VAL A 105 0.24 -7.74 6.13
C VAL A 105 0.99 -7.79 7.46
N LYS A 106 1.03 -8.98 8.07
CA LYS A 106 1.80 -9.23 9.29
C LYS A 106 3.23 -9.56 8.96
N ILE A 107 4.17 -8.71 9.35
CA ILE A 107 5.60 -8.95 9.17
C ILE A 107 6.25 -9.32 10.49
N ASN A 108 6.87 -10.51 10.54
CA ASN A 108 7.75 -10.89 11.62
C ASN A 108 9.21 -10.61 11.22
N LYS A 109 9.85 -9.62 11.87
CA LYS A 109 11.26 -9.30 11.61
C LYS A 109 12.22 -10.41 12.03
N SER A 110 11.81 -11.33 12.92
CA SER A 110 12.68 -12.40 13.44
C SER A 110 13.09 -13.45 12.39
N LYS A 111 12.47 -13.46 11.20
CA LYS A 111 12.91 -14.31 10.08
C LYS A 111 13.94 -13.65 9.16
N TRP A 112 14.26 -12.38 9.40
CA TRP A 112 15.14 -11.55 8.57
C TRP A 112 16.36 -11.05 9.33
N GLU A 113 16.84 -11.83 10.31
CA GLU A 113 18.16 -11.61 10.90
C GLU A 113 19.21 -11.99 9.85
N PHE A 114 19.93 -11.00 9.34
CA PHE A 114 21.11 -11.16 8.47
C PHE A 114 22.36 -11.37 9.33
#